data_AF-A0A357LU29-F1
#
_entry.id   AF-A0A357LU29-F1
#
_cell.length_a   1.000
_cell.length_b   1.000
_cell.length_c   1.000
_cell.angle_alpha   90.00
_cell.angle_beta   90.00
_cell.angle_gamma   90.00
#
_symmetry.space_group_name_H-M   'P 1'
#
loop_
_entity.id
_entity.type
_entity.pdbx_description
1 polymer ?
#
loop_
_entity_poly.entity_id
_entity_poly.type
_entity_poly.pdbx_seq_one_letter_code
_entity_poly.pdbx_strand_id
1 'polypeptide(L)'
;MRDWQPVLGLPLWVWLFVLPSIIVALCLFFPVPSKRILTPIWRGLDKVYLASGVVAATFMVTILLIIVWQMVSRWSGLTFQGSTDYAGYAMAATSFFAFAHALNRGAHIRVSILLNMNHHTKLWLDAFAMFIASIIGTYFARYAVKANFESKMLNDRTQGVDQVPDWFLTIFRMFGNWPSKWGEIWASTSSEWVYTPVWLPQIPMSIGTILLAIALWDNLTRLMIFRKTQIIGDTVA
;
A
#
# COMPACT_ATOMS: atom_id res chain seq x y z
N MET A 1 1.29 21.57 -13.52
CA MET A 1 0.75 20.29 -14.06
C MET A 1 1.80 19.57 -14.90
N ARG A 2 2.99 19.28 -14.35
CA ARG A 2 4.01 18.52 -15.07
C ARG A 2 3.74 17.04 -14.83
N ASP A 3 3.38 16.30 -15.87
CA ASP A 3 3.59 14.87 -15.87
C ASP A 3 5.06 14.61 -15.56
N TRP A 4 5.30 13.60 -14.73
CA TRP A 4 6.59 13.25 -14.16
C TRP A 4 7.72 13.39 -15.19
N GLN A 5 8.83 14.00 -14.78
CA GLN A 5 10.00 14.16 -15.64
C GLN A 5 10.41 12.79 -16.20
N PRO A 6 10.66 12.69 -17.52
CA PRO A 6 11.02 11.43 -18.14
C PRO A 6 12.35 10.95 -17.55
N VAL A 7 12.30 9.81 -16.85
CA VAL A 7 13.51 9.12 -16.41
C VAL A 7 14.07 8.42 -17.64
N LEU A 8 15.29 8.78 -18.06
CA LEU A 8 15.97 8.23 -19.26
C LEU A 8 15.21 8.46 -20.58
N GLY A 9 14.45 9.55 -20.71
CA GLY A 9 13.80 9.93 -21.98
C GLY A 9 12.50 9.18 -22.31
N LEU A 10 12.01 8.29 -21.44
CA LEU A 10 10.71 7.63 -21.58
C LEU A 10 9.73 8.09 -20.49
N PRO A 11 8.42 8.17 -20.78
CA PRO A 11 7.42 8.48 -19.77
C PRO A 11 7.46 7.42 -18.66
N LEU A 12 7.32 7.85 -17.39
CA LEU A 12 7.35 6.96 -16.22
C LEU A 12 6.29 5.85 -16.27
N TRP A 13 5.23 6.08 -17.04
CA TRP A 13 4.21 5.09 -17.39
C TRP A 13 4.78 3.88 -18.16
N VAL A 14 5.77 4.08 -19.03
CA VAL A 14 6.45 2.98 -19.75
C VAL A 14 7.22 2.10 -18.76
N TRP A 15 7.95 2.68 -17.81
CA TRP A 15 8.66 1.89 -16.81
C TRP A 15 7.74 1.17 -15.82
N LEU A 16 6.61 1.80 -15.46
CA LEU A 16 5.67 1.24 -14.49
C LEU A 16 4.73 0.18 -15.10
N PHE A 17 4.41 0.26 -16.40
CA PHE A 17 3.49 -0.66 -17.07
C PHE A 17 4.18 -1.60 -18.08
N VAL A 18 5.11 -1.10 -18.88
CA VAL A 18 5.73 -1.88 -19.96
C VAL A 18 6.79 -2.83 -19.41
N LEU A 19 7.58 -2.43 -18.41
CA LEU A 19 8.59 -3.30 -17.79
C LEU A 19 7.99 -4.52 -17.07
N PRO A 20 6.96 -4.39 -16.21
CA PRO A 20 6.31 -5.55 -15.59
C PRO A 20 5.56 -6.42 -16.60
N SER A 21 4.94 -5.81 -17.62
CA SER A 21 4.27 -6.56 -18.69
C SER A 21 5.26 -7.34 -19.55
N ILE A 22 6.43 -6.77 -19.84
CA ILE A 22 7.54 -7.47 -20.52
C ILE A 22 8.09 -8.59 -19.63
N ILE A 23 8.22 -8.39 -18.32
CA ILE A 23 8.66 -9.44 -17.38
C ILE A 23 7.65 -10.59 -17.35
N VAL A 24 6.35 -10.29 -17.36
CA VAL A 24 5.29 -11.32 -17.43
C VAL A 24 5.30 -12.04 -18.77
N ALA A 25 5.49 -11.32 -19.88
CA ALA A 25 5.65 -11.92 -21.21
C ALA A 25 6.91 -12.79 -21.29
N LEU A 26 8.04 -12.36 -20.72
CA LEU A 26 9.27 -13.16 -20.64
C LEU A 26 9.11 -14.39 -19.74
N CYS A 27 8.34 -14.28 -18.65
CA CYS A 27 7.99 -15.44 -17.81
C CYS A 27 7.10 -16.45 -18.54
N LEU A 28 6.24 -15.98 -19.46
CA LEU A 28 5.43 -16.81 -20.36
C LEU A 28 6.28 -17.61 -21.34
N PHE A 29 7.31 -16.98 -21.93
CA PHE A 29 8.17 -17.61 -22.93
C PHE A 29 9.34 -18.42 -22.34
N PHE A 30 9.85 -18.07 -21.15
CA PHE A 30 11.03 -18.71 -20.53
C PHE A 30 10.83 -19.04 -19.03
N PRO A 31 10.07 -20.09 -18.70
CA PRO A 31 9.72 -20.42 -17.30
C PRO A 31 10.92 -20.93 -16.47
N VAL A 32 11.90 -21.60 -17.09
CA VAL A 32 13.04 -22.23 -16.40
C VAL A 32 14.09 -21.23 -15.90
N PRO A 33 14.61 -20.28 -16.70
CA PRO A 33 15.58 -19.29 -16.21
C PRO A 33 14.95 -18.28 -15.25
N SER A 34 13.69 -17.90 -15.48
CA SER A 34 12.95 -16.94 -14.64
C SER A 34 12.79 -17.43 -13.20
N LYS A 35 12.57 -18.74 -13.00
CA LYS A 35 12.48 -19.34 -11.65
C LYS A 35 13.76 -19.18 -10.84
N ARG A 36 14.94 -19.29 -11.47
CA ARG A 36 16.23 -19.21 -10.77
C ARG A 36 16.57 -17.78 -10.32
N ILE A 37 16.14 -16.78 -11.08
CA ILE A 37 16.40 -15.36 -10.80
C ILE A 37 15.37 -14.78 -9.82
N LEU A 38 14.10 -15.20 -9.91
CA LEU A 38 13.01 -14.62 -9.11
C LEU A 38 12.88 -15.23 -7.70
N THR A 39 13.35 -16.46 -7.48
CA THR A 39 13.29 -17.12 -6.16
C THR A 39 13.93 -16.32 -5.00
N PRO A 40 15.12 -15.69 -5.13
CA PRO A 40 15.65 -14.85 -4.06
C PRO A 40 14.82 -13.59 -3.83
N ILE A 41 14.27 -13.00 -4.90
CA ILE A 41 13.44 -11.79 -4.84
C ILE A 41 12.12 -12.09 -4.11
N TRP A 42 11.47 -13.20 -4.44
CA TRP A 42 10.25 -13.69 -3.80
C TRP A 42 10.40 -13.84 -2.28
N ARG A 43 11.53 -14.37 -1.81
CA ARG A 43 11.80 -14.48 -0.36
C ARG A 43 11.91 -13.12 0.32
N GLY A 44 12.48 -12.12 -0.36
CA GLY A 44 12.53 -10.75 0.14
C GLY A 44 11.14 -10.13 0.20
N LEU A 45 10.38 -10.26 -0.88
CA LEU A 45 9.00 -9.78 -0.98
C LEU A 45 8.08 -10.44 0.08
N ASP A 46 8.18 -11.75 0.27
CA ASP A 46 7.40 -12.51 1.27
C ASP A 46 7.63 -11.95 2.69
N LYS A 47 8.86 -11.55 3.03
CA LYS A 47 9.16 -10.89 4.31
C LYS A 47 8.53 -9.50 4.39
N VAL A 48 8.57 -8.73 3.31
CA VAL A 48 7.94 -7.40 3.25
C VAL A 48 6.42 -7.50 3.40
N TYR A 49 5.78 -8.49 2.80
CA TYR A 49 4.34 -8.73 2.93
C TYR A 49 3.94 -9.22 4.31
N LEU A 50 4.80 -9.99 4.99
CA LEU A 50 4.58 -10.34 6.38
C LEU A 50 4.71 -9.11 7.27
N ALA A 51 5.75 -8.30 7.06
CA ALA A 51 5.95 -7.05 7.79
C ALA A 51 4.77 -6.08 7.60
N SER A 52 4.22 -5.95 6.39
CA SER A 52 3.04 -5.11 6.15
C SER A 52 1.80 -5.62 6.90
N GLY A 53 1.63 -6.95 7.00
CA GLY A 53 0.57 -7.56 7.81
C GLY A 53 0.72 -7.26 9.30
N VAL A 54 1.94 -7.32 9.84
CA VAL A 54 2.23 -6.95 11.24
C VAL A 54 1.93 -5.47 11.48
N VAL A 55 2.36 -4.60 10.57
CA VAL A 55 2.06 -3.16 10.64
C VAL A 55 0.55 -2.92 10.62
N ALA A 56 -0.20 -3.58 9.73
CA ALA A 56 -1.66 -3.47 9.71
C ALA A 56 -2.30 -3.90 11.04
N ALA A 57 -1.84 -5.01 11.63
CA ALA A 57 -2.32 -5.47 12.94
C ALA A 57 -2.06 -4.44 14.05
N THR A 58 -0.90 -3.77 14.03
CA THR A 58 -0.62 -2.70 15.01
C THR A 58 -1.58 -1.52 14.86
N PHE A 59 -1.88 -1.07 13.64
CA PHE A 59 -2.88 -0.02 13.42
C PHE A 59 -4.28 -0.46 13.83
N MET A 60 -4.64 -1.74 13.64
CA MET A 60 -5.92 -2.27 14.09
C MET A 60 -6.07 -2.22 15.62
N VAL A 61 -5.01 -2.54 16.37
CA VAL A 61 -4.98 -2.37 17.84
C VAL A 61 -5.10 -0.88 18.20
N THR A 62 -4.40 0.00 17.48
CA THR A 62 -4.50 1.46 17.71
C THR A 62 -5.93 1.98 17.52
N ILE A 63 -6.66 1.53 16.48
CA ILE A 63 -8.07 1.90 16.28
C ILE A 63 -8.92 1.50 17.50
N LEU A 64 -8.73 0.26 17.99
CA LEU A 64 -9.44 -0.22 19.16
C LEU A 64 -9.16 0.66 20.38
N LEU A 65 -7.89 1.01 20.61
CA LEU A 65 -7.51 1.89 21.73
C LEU A 65 -8.13 3.29 21.60
N ILE A 66 -8.16 3.87 20.41
CA ILE A 66 -8.78 5.19 20.17
C ILE A 66 -10.28 5.13 20.46
N ILE A 67 -10.98 4.09 20.01
CA ILE A 67 -12.43 3.93 20.23
C ILE A 67 -12.72 3.72 21.72
N VAL A 68 -11.96 2.86 22.40
CA VAL A 68 -12.11 2.64 23.85
C VAL A 68 -11.86 3.94 24.61
N TRP A 69 -10.81 4.68 24.25
CA TRP A 69 -10.52 5.97 24.87
C TRP A 69 -11.64 6.98 24.65
N GLN A 70 -12.19 7.05 23.44
CA GLN A 70 -13.33 7.92 23.12
C GLN A 70 -14.58 7.56 23.95
N MET A 71 -14.82 6.27 24.21
CA MET A 71 -15.93 5.83 25.07
C MET A 71 -15.71 6.29 26.52
N VAL A 72 -14.50 6.13 27.05
CA VAL A 72 -14.15 6.56 28.42
C VAL A 72 -14.23 8.08 28.58
N SER A 73 -13.68 8.84 27.62
CA SER A 73 -13.72 10.31 27.68
C SER A 73 -15.16 10.84 27.67
N ARG A 74 -16.03 10.18 26.89
CA ARG A 74 -17.45 10.52 26.83
C ARG A 74 -18.16 10.26 28.17
N TRP A 75 -17.75 9.24 28.93
CA TRP A 75 -18.27 8.99 30.28
C TRP A 75 -17.78 10.01 31.31
N SER A 76 -16.58 10.56 31.15
CA SER A 76 -16.05 11.61 32.04
C SER A 76 -16.52 13.03 31.69
N GLY A 77 -17.44 13.18 30.71
CA GLY A 77 -17.92 14.48 30.25
C GLY A 77 -16.88 15.32 29.49
N LEU A 78 -15.70 14.75 29.19
CA LEU A 78 -14.64 15.39 28.43
C LEU A 78 -14.74 14.96 26.97
N THR A 79 -15.07 15.88 26.09
CA THR A 79 -15.10 15.61 24.64
C THR A 79 -13.67 15.63 24.11
N PHE A 80 -13.12 14.45 23.83
CA PHE A 80 -11.89 14.34 23.06
C PHE A 80 -12.17 14.76 21.61
N GLN A 81 -11.73 15.95 21.23
CA GLN A 81 -11.87 16.46 19.87
C GLN A 81 -10.84 15.78 18.95
N GLY A 82 -11.28 15.34 17.76
CA GLY A 82 -10.42 14.72 16.75
C GLY A 82 -10.27 13.19 16.78
N SER A 83 -10.81 12.46 17.77
CA SER A 83 -10.66 10.97 17.82
C SER A 83 -11.20 10.26 16.59
N THR A 84 -12.29 10.75 16.00
CA THR A 84 -12.90 10.16 14.81
C THR A 84 -12.00 10.28 13.59
N ASP A 85 -11.29 11.40 13.46
CA ASP A 85 -10.43 11.69 12.32
C ASP A 85 -9.16 10.85 12.40
N TYR A 86 -8.55 10.76 13.59
CA TYR A 86 -7.44 9.86 13.87
C TYR A 86 -7.78 8.38 13.66
N ALA A 87 -8.95 7.94 14.12
CA ALA A 87 -9.43 6.58 13.88
C ALA A 87 -9.62 6.31 12.37
N GLY A 88 -10.14 7.29 11.63
CA GLY A 88 -10.26 7.24 10.17
C GLY A 88 -8.91 7.07 9.47
N TYR A 89 -7.88 7.81 9.89
CA TYR A 89 -6.52 7.68 9.34
C TYR A 89 -5.90 6.32 9.63
N ALA A 90 -6.03 5.83 10.87
CA ALA A 90 -5.55 4.51 11.25
C ALA A 90 -6.30 3.38 10.50
N MET A 91 -7.60 3.54 10.25
CA MET A 91 -8.41 2.60 9.46
C MET A 91 -7.94 2.53 8.01
N ALA A 92 -7.70 3.68 7.38
CA ALA A 92 -7.17 3.73 6.02
C ALA A 92 -5.81 3.03 5.93
N ALA A 93 -4.88 3.36 6.85
CA ALA A 93 -3.57 2.72 6.92
C ALA A 93 -3.68 1.19 7.10
N THR A 94 -4.52 0.72 8.03
CA THR A 94 -4.75 -0.71 8.28
C THR A 94 -5.19 -1.44 7.01
N SER A 95 -6.18 -0.90 6.30
CA SER A 95 -6.75 -1.54 5.11
C SER A 95 -5.72 -1.69 3.98
N PHE A 96 -4.99 -0.62 3.66
CA PHE A 96 -4.02 -0.64 2.57
C PHE A 96 -2.79 -1.51 2.86
N PHE A 97 -2.33 -1.58 4.12
CA PHE A 97 -1.25 -2.50 4.51
C PHE A 97 -1.71 -3.97 4.60
N ALA A 98 -2.97 -4.20 4.98
CA ALA A 98 -3.55 -5.53 5.07
C ALA A 98 -3.76 -6.19 3.70
N PHE A 99 -4.15 -5.43 2.67
CA PHE A 99 -4.48 -6.00 1.35
C PHE A 99 -3.32 -6.78 0.70
N ALA A 100 -2.09 -6.27 0.77
CA ALA A 100 -0.92 -6.98 0.20
C ALA A 100 -0.67 -8.32 0.92
N HIS A 101 -0.88 -8.37 2.23
CA HIS A 101 -0.74 -9.57 3.04
C HIS A 101 -1.86 -10.59 2.77
N ALA A 102 -3.11 -10.12 2.70
CA ALA A 102 -4.29 -10.95 2.45
C ALA A 102 -4.25 -11.60 1.07
N LEU A 103 -3.80 -10.87 0.05
CA LEU A 103 -3.67 -11.37 -1.32
C LEU A 103 -2.70 -12.56 -1.40
N ASN A 104 -1.55 -12.48 -0.73
CA ASN A 104 -0.55 -13.56 -0.74
C ASN A 104 -0.94 -14.79 0.07
N ARG A 105 -1.74 -14.62 1.12
CA ARG A 105 -2.26 -15.76 1.91
C ARG A 105 -3.49 -16.43 1.28
N GLY A 106 -3.90 -16.01 0.09
CA GLY A 106 -5.04 -16.59 -0.60
C GLY A 106 -6.37 -16.36 0.11
N ALA A 107 -6.46 -15.34 0.97
CA ALA A 107 -7.67 -15.02 1.75
C ALA A 107 -8.79 -14.38 0.90
N HIS A 108 -8.56 -14.16 -0.39
CA HIS A 108 -9.58 -13.72 -1.32
C HIS A 108 -10.33 -14.92 -1.91
N ILE A 109 -11.66 -14.87 -1.81
CA ILE A 109 -12.59 -15.78 -2.47
C ILE A 109 -12.32 -15.69 -3.96
N ARG A 110 -11.51 -16.63 -4.47
CA ARG A 110 -11.40 -16.85 -5.91
C ARG A 110 -12.81 -17.17 -6.41
N VAL A 111 -13.20 -16.66 -7.58
CA VAL A 111 -14.47 -17.01 -8.23
C VAL A 111 -14.41 -18.50 -8.62
N SER A 112 -14.60 -19.37 -7.64
CA SER A 112 -14.55 -20.81 -7.78
C SER A 112 -15.82 -21.36 -8.43
N ILE A 113 -16.86 -20.52 -8.54
CA ILE A 113 -18.16 -20.88 -9.10
C ILE A 113 -18.10 -21.12 -10.62
N LEU A 114 -17.16 -20.49 -11.35
CA LEU A 114 -16.98 -20.73 -12.79
C LEU A 114 -16.05 -21.92 -13.12
N LEU A 115 -15.75 -22.79 -12.15
CA LEU A 115 -14.72 -23.84 -12.27
C LEU A 115 -15.24 -25.23 -12.64
N ASN A 116 -16.27 -25.32 -13.48
CA ASN A 116 -16.64 -26.59 -14.13
C ASN A 116 -16.13 -26.70 -15.57
N MET A 117 -15.18 -25.85 -15.97
CA MET A 117 -14.61 -25.80 -17.32
C MET A 117 -13.13 -26.19 -17.30
N ASN A 118 -12.68 -26.81 -18.40
CA ASN A 118 -11.35 -27.38 -18.67
C ASN A 118 -10.19 -26.65 -17.94
N HIS A 119 -9.24 -27.42 -17.39
CA HIS A 119 -8.11 -26.90 -16.59
C HIS A 119 -7.33 -25.77 -17.30
N HIS A 120 -7.29 -25.81 -18.63
CA HIS A 120 -6.61 -24.81 -19.45
C HIS A 120 -7.32 -23.44 -19.47
N THR A 121 -8.65 -23.41 -19.58
CA THR A 121 -9.42 -22.15 -19.60
C THR A 121 -9.48 -21.50 -18.23
N LYS A 122 -9.51 -22.29 -17.14
CA LYS A 122 -9.38 -21.79 -15.76
C LYS A 122 -8.10 -20.97 -15.58
N LEU A 123 -6.96 -21.52 -15.99
CA LEU A 123 -5.66 -20.88 -15.81
C LEU A 123 -5.59 -19.57 -16.59
N TRP A 124 -6.08 -19.55 -17.83
CA TRP A 124 -6.14 -18.34 -18.65
C TRP A 124 -7.06 -17.28 -18.08
N LEU A 125 -8.24 -17.65 -17.58
CA LEU A 125 -9.18 -16.72 -16.96
C LEU A 125 -8.60 -16.11 -15.67
N ASP A 126 -8.02 -16.94 -14.80
CA ASP A 126 -7.34 -16.49 -13.58
C ASP A 126 -6.16 -15.54 -13.93
N ALA A 127 -5.37 -15.88 -14.94
CA ALA A 127 -4.25 -15.06 -15.38
C ALA A 127 -4.70 -13.72 -15.98
N PHE A 128 -5.77 -13.73 -16.78
CA PHE A 128 -6.34 -12.51 -17.35
C PHE A 128 -6.93 -11.60 -16.27
N ALA A 129 -7.69 -12.16 -15.32
CA ALA A 129 -8.22 -11.42 -14.18
C ALA A 129 -7.09 -10.80 -13.32
N MET A 130 -6.04 -11.58 -13.03
CA MET A 130 -4.87 -11.06 -12.30
C MET A 130 -4.11 -9.99 -13.10
N PHE A 131 -4.01 -10.13 -14.42
CA PHE A 131 -3.38 -9.12 -15.27
C PHE A 131 -4.13 -7.79 -15.25
N ILE A 132 -5.46 -7.81 -15.40
CA ILE A 132 -6.29 -6.61 -15.29
C ILE A 132 -6.16 -6.00 -13.88
N ALA A 133 -6.25 -6.82 -12.84
CA ALA A 133 -6.11 -6.35 -11.46
C ALA A 133 -4.75 -5.68 -11.24
N SER A 134 -3.68 -6.25 -11.79
CA SER A 134 -2.32 -5.68 -11.69
C SER A 134 -2.19 -4.33 -12.40
N ILE A 135 -2.79 -4.18 -13.58
CA ILE A 135 -2.85 -2.90 -14.31
C ILE A 135 -3.60 -1.85 -13.47
N ILE A 136 -4.78 -2.18 -12.95
CA ILE A 136 -5.59 -1.27 -12.14
C ILE A 136 -4.86 -0.90 -10.85
N GLY A 137 -4.27 -1.87 -10.15
CA GLY A 137 -3.50 -1.63 -8.92
C GLY A 137 -2.29 -0.72 -9.15
N THR A 138 -1.58 -0.90 -10.26
CA THR A 138 -0.45 -0.06 -10.66
C THR A 138 -0.89 1.37 -10.98
N TYR A 139 -2.03 1.53 -11.67
CA TYR A 139 -2.64 2.82 -11.92
C TYR A 139 -3.01 3.51 -10.61
N PHE A 140 -3.69 2.79 -9.71
CA PHE A 140 -4.09 3.30 -8.41
C PHE A 140 -2.90 3.77 -7.57
N ALA A 141 -1.81 2.99 -7.52
CA ALA A 141 -0.58 3.37 -6.83
C ALA A 141 0.03 4.68 -7.39
N ARG A 142 0.02 4.85 -8.72
CA ARG A 142 0.51 6.09 -9.36
C ARG A 142 -0.30 7.31 -8.92
N TYR A 143 -1.62 7.23 -8.93
CA TYR A 143 -2.47 8.35 -8.52
C TYR A 143 -2.34 8.65 -7.03
N ALA A 144 -2.17 7.63 -6.18
CA ALA A 144 -1.90 7.82 -4.76
C ALA A 144 -0.61 8.61 -4.52
N VAL A 145 0.48 8.29 -5.23
CA VAL A 145 1.74 9.05 -5.11
C VAL A 145 1.62 10.47 -5.66
N LYS A 146 0.96 10.64 -6.83
CA LYS A 146 0.74 11.97 -7.40
C LYS A 146 -0.04 12.87 -6.45
N ALA A 147 -1.08 12.32 -5.82
CA ALA A 147 -1.92 13.06 -4.90
C ALA A 147 -1.15 13.53 -3.65
N ASN A 148 -0.14 12.78 -3.16
CA ASN A 148 0.75 13.26 -2.09
C ASN A 148 1.57 14.50 -2.52
N PHE A 149 2.07 14.51 -3.75
CA PHE A 149 2.85 15.63 -4.27
C PHE A 149 1.98 16.86 -4.50
N GLU A 150 0.77 16.67 -5.02
CA GLU A 150 -0.21 17.75 -5.18
C GLU A 150 -0.63 18.32 -3.82
N SER A 151 -0.87 17.47 -2.81
CA SER A 151 -1.17 17.92 -1.44
C SER A 151 -0.03 18.74 -0.83
N LYS A 152 1.24 18.36 -1.04
CA LYS A 152 2.40 19.16 -0.62
C LYS A 152 2.50 20.50 -1.33
N MET A 153 2.15 20.54 -2.62
CA MET A 153 2.20 21.77 -3.43
C MET A 153 1.08 22.74 -3.05
N LEU A 154 -0.11 22.22 -2.73
CA LEU A 154 -1.28 23.01 -2.33
C LEU A 154 -1.24 23.41 -0.84
N ASN A 155 -0.34 22.80 -0.05
CA ASN A 155 -0.23 22.95 1.41
C ASN A 155 -1.58 22.73 2.13
N ASP A 156 -2.34 21.74 1.65
CA ASP A 156 -3.68 21.45 2.14
C ASP A 156 -3.65 20.94 3.59
N ARG A 157 -4.46 21.59 4.43
CA ARG A 157 -4.67 21.25 5.84
C ARG A 157 -6.05 20.64 6.02
N THR A 158 -6.17 19.73 6.96
CA THR A 158 -7.44 19.13 7.33
C THR A 158 -8.40 20.22 7.81
N GLN A 159 -9.62 20.20 7.27
CA GLN A 159 -10.71 21.11 7.67
C GLN A 159 -11.44 20.62 8.93
N GLY A 160 -11.02 19.48 9.50
CA GLY A 160 -11.57 18.91 10.72
C GLY A 160 -11.05 19.59 11.98
N VAL A 161 -11.54 19.14 13.13
CA VAL A 161 -11.08 19.60 14.46
C VAL A 161 -9.74 18.94 14.85
N ASP A 162 -9.15 18.17 13.93
CA ASP A 162 -7.90 17.47 14.13
C ASP A 162 -6.70 18.41 14.16
N GLN A 163 -5.92 18.32 15.24
CA GLN A 163 -4.69 19.06 15.44
C GLN A 163 -3.60 18.11 15.92
N VAL A 164 -2.46 18.15 15.25
CA VAL A 164 -1.27 17.37 15.57
C VAL A 164 -0.20 18.30 16.14
N PRO A 165 0.58 17.86 17.15
CA PRO A 165 1.67 18.67 17.68
C PRO A 165 2.72 19.00 16.61
N ASP A 166 3.19 20.23 16.57
CA ASP A 166 4.17 20.66 15.56
C ASP A 166 5.49 19.86 15.62
N TRP A 167 5.88 19.32 16.79
CA TRP A 167 7.06 18.45 16.92
C TRP A 167 6.96 17.18 16.05
N PHE A 168 5.76 16.59 15.95
CA PHE A 168 5.54 15.40 15.13
C PHE A 168 5.74 15.72 13.65
N LEU A 169 5.20 16.86 13.20
CA LEU A 169 5.40 17.35 11.83
C LEU A 169 6.85 17.71 11.54
N THR A 170 7.55 18.25 12.54
CA THR A 170 8.96 18.63 12.48
C THR A 170 9.84 17.41 12.17
N ILE A 171 9.58 16.25 12.78
CA ILE A 171 10.32 15.00 12.46
C ILE A 171 10.19 14.64 10.98
N PHE A 172 8.99 14.72 10.40
CA PHE A 172 8.81 14.46 8.97
C PHE A 172 9.46 15.53 8.08
N ARG A 173 9.48 16.80 8.51
CA ARG A 173 10.17 17.89 7.80
C ARG A 173 11.68 17.76 7.85
N MET A 174 12.24 17.23 8.95
CA MET A 174 13.67 16.94 9.09
C MET A 174 14.12 15.88 8.10
N PHE A 175 13.33 14.81 7.91
CA PHE A 175 13.65 13.77 6.92
C PHE A 175 13.63 14.30 5.47
N GLY A 176 12.89 15.39 5.22
CA GLY A 176 12.84 16.05 3.91
C GLY A 176 13.95 17.07 3.65
N ASN A 177 14.71 17.47 4.68
CA ASN A 177 15.72 18.52 4.60
C ASN A 177 17.12 17.99 4.94
N TRP A 178 18.15 18.68 4.46
CA TRP A 178 19.54 18.29 4.71
C TRP A 178 19.87 18.29 6.22
N PRO A 179 20.67 17.31 6.72
CA PRO A 179 21.01 17.15 8.14
C PRO A 179 21.59 18.40 8.81
N SER A 180 22.21 19.30 8.03
CA SER A 180 22.78 20.55 8.52
C SER A 180 21.73 21.54 9.05
N LYS A 181 20.48 21.47 8.58
CA LYS A 181 19.39 22.38 9.00
C LYS A 181 18.54 21.84 10.14
N TRP A 182 18.85 20.64 10.64
CA TRP A 182 18.05 20.00 11.69
C TRP A 182 18.04 20.81 12.99
N GLY A 183 19.17 21.45 13.33
CA GLY A 183 19.27 22.31 14.50
C GLY A 183 18.36 23.54 14.44
N GLU A 184 18.28 24.21 13.28
CA GLU A 184 17.41 25.37 13.07
C GLU A 184 15.93 24.98 13.08
N ILE A 185 15.60 23.85 12.44
CA ILE A 185 14.23 23.35 12.38
C ILE A 185 13.73 22.95 13.78
N TRP A 186 14.57 22.31 14.60
CA TRP A 186 14.23 21.96 15.98
C TRP A 186 14.09 23.21 16.86
N ALA A 187 14.98 24.19 16.70
CA ALA A 187 14.89 25.46 17.43
C ALA A 187 13.65 26.29 17.06
N SER A 188 13.11 26.12 15.85
CA SER A 188 11.88 26.77 15.38
C SER A 188 10.59 26.01 15.72
N THR A 189 10.67 24.83 16.35
CA THR A 189 9.50 24.04 16.74
C THR A 189 8.80 24.68 17.93
N SER A 190 7.68 25.33 17.68
CA SER A 190 6.77 25.80 18.73
C SER A 190 5.96 24.62 19.27
N SER A 191 5.60 24.63 20.55
CA SER A 191 4.71 23.61 21.17
C SER A 191 3.24 23.79 20.79
N GLU A 192 2.94 24.49 19.69
CA GLU A 192 1.58 24.77 19.24
C GLU A 192 0.98 23.57 18.51
N TRP A 193 -0.36 23.47 18.60
CA TRP A 193 -1.15 22.47 17.93
C TRP A 193 -1.54 22.98 16.54
N VAL A 194 -1.13 22.26 15.50
CA VAL A 194 -1.31 22.68 14.11
C VAL A 194 -2.27 21.71 13.41
N TYR A 195 -3.15 22.24 12.56
CA TYR A 195 -4.03 21.42 11.73
C TYR A 195 -3.23 20.42 10.89
N THR A 196 -3.67 19.17 10.92
CA THR A 196 -2.99 18.05 10.30
C THR A 196 -2.86 18.27 8.80
N PRO A 197 -1.67 18.18 8.21
CA PRO A 197 -1.54 18.24 6.77
C PRO A 197 -2.07 16.95 6.14
N VAL A 198 -2.85 17.08 5.06
CA VAL A 198 -3.55 15.95 4.42
C VAL A 198 -2.57 14.89 3.87
N TRP A 199 -1.37 15.30 3.47
CA TRP A 199 -0.33 14.36 2.99
C TRP A 199 0.14 13.36 4.06
N LEU A 200 -0.04 13.66 5.36
CA LEU A 200 0.44 12.81 6.46
C LEU A 200 -0.28 11.46 6.52
N PRO A 201 -1.62 11.38 6.61
CA PRO A 201 -2.34 10.11 6.52
C PRO A 201 -2.28 9.48 5.12
N GLN A 202 -2.00 10.27 4.09
CA GLN A 202 -1.93 9.81 2.71
C GLN A 202 -0.63 9.04 2.38
N ILE A 203 0.44 9.25 3.15
CA ILE A 203 1.69 8.48 3.03
C ILE A 203 1.44 6.97 3.25
N PRO A 204 0.88 6.51 4.39
CA PRO A 204 0.53 5.11 4.61
C PRO A 204 -0.28 4.49 3.46
N MET A 205 -1.28 5.22 2.96
CA MET A 205 -2.09 4.78 1.82
C MET A 205 -1.23 4.61 0.56
N SER A 206 -0.39 5.59 0.21
CA SER A 206 0.47 5.49 -0.97
C SER A 206 1.46 4.32 -0.88
N ILE A 207 2.00 4.04 0.32
CA ILE A 207 2.90 2.90 0.52
C ILE A 207 2.13 1.59 0.36
N GLY A 208 0.95 1.46 0.98
CA GLY A 208 0.13 0.25 0.89
C GLY A 208 -0.34 -0.05 -0.54
N THR A 209 -0.67 0.98 -1.32
CA THR A 209 -1.05 0.80 -2.73
C THR A 209 0.10 0.37 -3.63
N ILE A 210 1.32 0.87 -3.38
CA ILE A 210 2.54 0.38 -4.06
C ILE A 210 2.78 -1.09 -3.68
N LEU A 211 2.70 -1.45 -2.40
CA LEU A 211 2.87 -2.82 -1.95
C LEU A 211 1.84 -3.76 -2.59
N LEU A 212 0.58 -3.32 -2.68
CA LEU A 212 -0.49 -4.05 -3.35
C LEU A 212 -0.19 -4.24 -4.85
N ALA A 213 0.25 -3.19 -5.55
CA ALA A 213 0.62 -3.29 -6.95
C ALA A 213 1.75 -4.31 -7.16
N ILE A 214 2.79 -4.28 -6.32
CA ILE A 214 3.89 -5.27 -6.37
C ILE A 214 3.35 -6.68 -6.09
N ALA A 215 2.47 -6.85 -5.10
CA ALA A 215 1.86 -8.14 -4.77
C ALA A 215 1.02 -8.72 -5.91
N LEU A 216 0.32 -7.89 -6.67
CA LEU A 216 -0.46 -8.32 -7.84
C LEU A 216 0.47 -8.81 -8.97
N TRP A 217 1.54 -8.08 -9.26
CA TRP A 217 2.55 -8.53 -10.23
C TRP A 217 3.27 -9.80 -9.77
N ASP A 218 3.61 -9.91 -8.49
CA ASP A 218 4.24 -11.11 -7.93
C ASP A 218 3.34 -12.33 -8.08
N ASN A 219 2.07 -12.24 -7.66
CA ASN A 219 1.11 -13.33 -7.79
C ASN A 219 0.87 -13.74 -9.25
N LEU A 220 0.82 -12.77 -10.17
CA LEU A 220 0.73 -13.06 -11.60
C LEU A 220 1.97 -13.82 -12.10
N THR A 221 3.20 -13.38 -11.77
CA THR A 221 4.42 -14.09 -12.18
C THR A 221 4.49 -15.51 -11.62
N ARG A 222 4.09 -15.71 -10.36
CA ARG A 222 4.02 -17.04 -9.73
C ARG A 222 2.98 -17.93 -10.42
N LEU A 223 1.80 -17.40 -10.74
CA LEU A 223 0.76 -18.14 -11.48
C LEU A 223 1.28 -18.62 -12.84
N MET A 224 1.98 -17.75 -13.58
CA MET A 224 2.51 -18.09 -14.91
C MET A 224 3.65 -19.10 -14.87
N ILE A 225 4.55 -19.01 -13.88
CA ILE A 225 5.71 -19.91 -13.74
C ILE A 225 5.29 -21.28 -13.24
N PHE A 226 4.48 -21.34 -12.19
CA PHE A 226 4.12 -22.62 -11.60
C PHE A 226 3.04 -23.35 -12.37
N ARG A 227 2.23 -22.64 -13.19
CA ARG A 227 1.03 -23.15 -13.88
C ARG A 227 0.10 -23.98 -12.98
N LYS A 228 0.26 -23.84 -11.66
CA LYS A 228 -0.49 -24.50 -10.62
C LYS A 228 -1.18 -23.42 -9.84
N THR A 229 -2.47 -23.63 -9.64
CA THR A 229 -3.24 -22.81 -8.72
C THR A 229 -2.85 -23.28 -7.31
N GLN A 230 -2.20 -22.43 -6.53
CA GLN A 230 -1.62 -22.75 -5.19
C GLN A 230 -2.68 -23.06 -4.11
N ILE A 231 -3.92 -23.32 -4.51
CA ILE A 231 -5.01 -23.65 -3.59
C ILE A 231 -5.13 -25.18 -3.61
N ILE A 232 -4.39 -25.80 -2.71
CA ILE A 232 -4.88 -27.05 -2.11
C ILE A 232 -6.18 -26.60 -1.45
N GLY A 233 -7.32 -27.00 -2.00
CA GLY A 233 -8.55 -26.86 -1.23
C GLY A 233 -8.29 -27.59 0.06
N ASP A 234 -8.54 -26.95 1.19
CA ASP A 234 -8.67 -27.66 2.46
C ASP A 234 -9.90 -28.57 2.32
N THR A 235 -9.74 -29.66 1.57
CA THR A 235 -10.58 -30.83 1.68
C THR A 235 -10.22 -31.40 3.02
N VAL A 236 -10.94 -30.93 4.04
CA VAL A 236 -11.08 -31.60 5.32
C VAL A 236 -11.43 -33.05 4.98
N ALA A 237 -10.45 -33.93 5.23
CA ALA A 237 -10.63 -35.37 5.23
C ALA A 237 -11.38 -35.80 6.51
#